data_AF-A0AAW8XJ99-F1
#
_entry.id   AF-A0AAW8XJ99-F1
#
_cell.length_a   1.000
_cell.length_b   1.000
_cell.length_c   1.000
_cell.angle_alpha   90.00
_cell.angle_beta   90.00
_cell.angle_gamma   90.00
#
_symmetry.space_group_name_H-M   'P 1'
#
loop_
_entity.id
_entity.type
_entity.pdbx_description
1 polymer ?
#
loop_
_entity_poly.entity_id
_entity_poly.type
_entity_poly.pdbx_seq_one_letter_code
_entity_poly.pdbx_strand_id
1 'polypeptide(L)'
;MKFYRDLFEASLNRVVPEHDKQRFFEAFYTTFIHMSAETEQHFSQRSGEEGQQMIFKSFFAMLAVNGDLFVPDFLERLARAQSEEGLRLPPRFFALWREAMLKTVRASDPLCDEEILTAWAMAIAPGLEYLRRQAELHYQTAGQ
;
A
#
# COMPACT_ATOMS: atom_id res chain seq x y z
N MET A 1 2.11 -2.36 -29.01
CA MET A 1 2.29 -1.42 -27.88
C MET A 1 1.51 -2.03 -26.72
N LYS A 2 2.15 -2.41 -25.62
CA LYS A 2 1.45 -2.90 -24.42
C LYS A 2 1.29 -1.73 -23.47
N PHE A 3 0.09 -1.45 -22.98
CA PHE A 3 -0.09 -0.46 -21.93
C PHE A 3 0.16 -1.13 -20.57
N TYR A 4 1.00 -0.53 -19.73
CA TYR A 4 1.21 -1.02 -18.36
C TYR A 4 -0.10 -1.09 -17.56
N ARG A 5 -1.08 -0.24 -17.90
CA ARG A 5 -2.44 -0.30 -17.36
C ARG A 5 -3.09 -1.66 -17.59
N ASP A 6 -3.05 -2.18 -18.82
CA ASP A 6 -3.68 -3.46 -19.18
C ASP A 6 -3.01 -4.63 -18.46
N LEU A 7 -1.67 -4.60 -18.33
CA LEU A 7 -0.91 -5.61 -17.60
C LEU A 7 -1.25 -5.60 -16.11
N PHE A 8 -1.33 -4.40 -15.52
CA PHE A 8 -1.74 -4.21 -14.13
C PHE A 8 -3.17 -4.70 -13.91
N GLU A 9 -4.14 -4.27 -14.71
CA GLU A 9 -5.55 -4.67 -14.57
C GLU A 9 -5.74 -6.19 -14.72
N ALA A 10 -5.06 -6.80 -15.70
CA ALA A 10 -5.10 -8.24 -15.88
C ALA A 10 -4.49 -9.00 -14.69
N SER A 11 -3.38 -8.52 -14.13
CA SER A 11 -2.77 -9.12 -12.94
C SER A 11 -3.64 -8.91 -11.69
N LEU A 12 -4.17 -7.70 -11.49
CA LEU A 12 -5.08 -7.37 -10.40
C LEU A 12 -6.30 -8.29 -10.38
N ASN A 13 -6.92 -8.54 -11.54
CA ASN A 13 -8.07 -9.45 -11.64
C ASN A 13 -7.72 -10.91 -11.31
N ARG A 14 -6.46 -11.34 -11.52
CA ARG A 14 -6.01 -12.69 -11.14
C ARG A 14 -5.74 -12.81 -9.65
N VAL A 15 -5.08 -11.82 -9.07
CA VAL A 15 -4.63 -11.88 -7.66
C VAL A 15 -5.68 -11.40 -6.67
N VAL A 16 -6.60 -10.54 -7.09
CA VAL A 16 -7.69 -9.99 -6.27
C VAL A 16 -9.03 -10.30 -6.93
N PRO A 17 -9.44 -11.59 -6.97
CA PRO A 17 -10.73 -11.97 -7.53
C PRO A 17 -11.88 -11.39 -6.70
N GLU A 18 -13.02 -11.08 -7.33
CA GLU A 18 -14.15 -10.42 -6.66
C GLU A 18 -14.64 -11.16 -5.41
N HIS A 19 -14.54 -12.49 -5.40
CA HIS A 19 -15.05 -13.35 -4.34
C HIS A 19 -14.06 -13.66 -3.22
N ASP A 20 -12.76 -13.34 -3.37
CA ASP A 20 -11.73 -13.66 -2.37
C ASP A 20 -10.60 -12.62 -2.37
N LYS A 21 -10.99 -11.36 -2.14
CA LYS A 21 -10.02 -10.27 -2.02
C LYS A 21 -9.19 -10.38 -0.74
N GLN A 22 -9.77 -10.99 0.29
CA GLN A 22 -9.20 -11.06 1.63
C GLN A 22 -7.89 -11.85 1.65
N ARG A 23 -7.79 -12.96 0.91
CA ARG A 23 -6.56 -13.77 0.85
C ARG A 23 -5.33 -12.99 0.38
N PHE A 24 -5.46 -12.21 -0.69
CA PHE A 24 -4.35 -11.38 -1.18
C PHE A 24 -3.95 -10.31 -0.17
N PHE A 25 -4.96 -9.73 0.48
CA PHE A 25 -4.76 -8.70 1.48
C PHE A 25 -4.08 -9.21 2.74
N GLU A 26 -4.47 -10.36 3.25
CA GLU A 26 -3.80 -11.01 4.38
C GLU A 26 -2.35 -11.35 4.04
N ALA A 27 -2.09 -11.85 2.83
CA ALA A 27 -0.73 -12.11 2.36
C ALA A 27 0.11 -10.83 2.28
N PHE A 28 -0.47 -9.75 1.76
CA PHE A 28 0.17 -8.44 1.72
C PHE A 28 0.46 -7.90 3.12
N TYR A 29 -0.53 -7.89 4.00
CA TYR A 29 -0.41 -7.41 5.37
C TYR A 29 0.69 -8.17 6.12
N THR A 30 0.64 -9.51 6.07
CA THR A 30 1.64 -10.38 6.70
C THR A 30 3.03 -10.09 6.15
N THR A 31 3.17 -9.96 4.83
CA THR A 31 4.46 -9.62 4.21
C THR A 31 4.97 -8.26 4.69
N PHE A 32 4.08 -7.26 4.77
CA PHE A 32 4.44 -5.90 5.14
C PHE A 32 4.84 -5.75 6.60
N ILE A 33 4.08 -6.33 7.55
CA ILE A 33 4.39 -6.20 8.97
C ILE A 33 5.73 -6.85 9.32
N HIS A 34 6.08 -7.95 8.66
CA HIS A 34 7.31 -8.71 8.89
C HIS A 34 8.51 -8.25 8.04
N MET A 35 8.40 -7.11 7.34
CA MET A 35 9.51 -6.60 6.52
C MET A 35 10.67 -6.05 7.34
N SER A 36 10.41 -5.52 8.53
CA SER A 36 11.44 -5.03 9.45
C SER A 36 10.98 -5.09 10.91
N ALA A 37 11.92 -5.08 11.84
CA ALA A 37 11.58 -5.01 13.27
C ALA A 37 10.80 -3.72 13.61
N GLU A 38 11.00 -2.65 12.85
CA GLU A 38 10.30 -1.38 13.04
C GLU A 38 8.82 -1.48 12.61
N THR A 39 8.53 -2.15 11.48
CA THR A 39 7.14 -2.42 11.06
C THR A 39 6.45 -3.33 12.05
N GLU A 40 7.12 -4.38 12.51
CA GLU A 40 6.57 -5.29 13.51
C GLU A 40 6.22 -4.56 14.80
N GLN A 41 7.14 -3.76 15.34
CA GLN A 41 6.90 -3.02 16.58
C GLN A 41 5.77 -2.00 16.41
N HIS A 42 5.75 -1.25 15.31
CA HIS A 42 4.73 -0.25 15.05
C HIS A 42 3.33 -0.86 14.93
N PHE A 43 3.21 -2.02 14.28
CA PHE A 43 1.93 -2.70 14.11
C PHE A 43 1.57 -3.67 15.25
N SER A 44 2.52 -4.06 16.10
CA SER A 44 2.25 -4.85 17.33
C SER A 44 1.34 -4.09 18.31
N GLN A 45 1.45 -2.76 18.35
CA GLN A 45 0.59 -1.90 19.17
C GLN A 45 -0.78 -1.64 18.53
N ARG A 46 -0.91 -1.94 17.23
CA ARG A 46 -2.13 -1.74 16.41
C ARG A 46 -2.63 -3.05 15.80
N SER A 47 -2.33 -4.19 16.43
CA SER A 47 -2.59 -5.53 15.89
C SER A 47 -4.06 -5.95 15.91
N GLY A 48 -4.98 -5.02 16.19
CA GLY A 48 -6.42 -5.25 16.11
C GLY A 48 -6.96 -5.18 14.69
N GLU A 49 -8.20 -5.66 14.51
CA GLU A 49 -8.90 -5.66 13.21
C GLU A 49 -8.98 -4.26 12.57
N GLU A 50 -9.05 -3.20 13.38
CA GLU A 50 -9.10 -1.81 12.91
C GLU A 50 -7.82 -1.39 12.17
N GLY A 51 -6.64 -1.80 12.67
CA GLY A 51 -5.36 -1.49 12.05
C GLY A 51 -5.17 -2.23 10.72
N GLN A 52 -5.61 -3.49 10.65
CA GLN A 52 -5.62 -4.27 9.41
C GLN A 52 -6.56 -3.65 8.37
N GLN A 53 -7.80 -3.32 8.77
CA GLN A 53 -8.77 -2.66 7.91
C GLN A 53 -8.27 -1.31 7.39
N MET A 54 -7.56 -0.54 8.21
CA MET A 54 -6.95 0.72 7.78
C MET A 54 -5.91 0.51 6.68
N ILE A 55 -5.02 -0.48 6.82
CA ILE A 55 -4.04 -0.81 5.77
C ILE A 55 -4.75 -1.25 4.49
N PHE A 56 -5.79 -2.06 4.58
CA PHE A 56 -6.57 -2.48 3.41
C PHE A 56 -7.27 -1.32 2.71
N LYS A 57 -7.90 -0.41 3.46
CA LYS A 57 -8.51 0.80 2.90
C LYS A 57 -7.44 1.69 2.24
N SER A 58 -6.25 1.79 2.83
CA SER A 58 -5.14 2.56 2.26
C SER A 58 -4.67 2.00 0.92
N PHE A 59 -4.65 0.67 0.78
CA PHE A 59 -4.29 -0.01 -0.47
C PHE A 59 -5.22 0.39 -1.61
N PHE A 60 -6.54 0.26 -1.41
CA PHE A 60 -7.51 0.63 -2.44
C PHE A 60 -7.46 2.12 -2.77
N ALA A 61 -7.30 2.95 -1.74
CA ALA A 61 -7.18 4.38 -1.93
C ALA A 61 -5.93 4.77 -2.72
N MET A 62 -4.81 4.07 -2.54
CA MET A 62 -3.59 4.26 -3.34
C MET A 62 -3.78 3.85 -4.80
N LEU A 63 -4.49 2.75 -5.07
CA LEU A 63 -4.79 2.33 -6.45
C LEU A 63 -5.71 3.31 -7.18
N ALA A 64 -6.63 3.94 -6.47
CA ALA A 64 -7.56 4.92 -7.04
C ALA A 64 -6.86 6.18 -7.59
N VAL A 65 -5.70 6.56 -7.04
CA VAL A 65 -4.94 7.75 -7.49
C VAL A 65 -4.45 7.63 -8.93
N ASN A 66 -4.23 6.40 -9.43
CA ASN A 66 -3.74 6.13 -10.78
C ASN A 66 -4.80 6.32 -11.88
N GLY A 67 -6.09 6.31 -11.51
CA GLY A 67 -7.20 6.44 -12.47
C GLY A 67 -7.35 7.88 -12.97
N ASP A 68 -7.53 8.81 -12.02
CA ASP A 68 -8.02 10.17 -12.31
C ASP A 68 -7.17 11.28 -11.67
N LEU A 69 -5.99 10.98 -11.11
CA LEU A 69 -5.22 11.91 -10.24
C LEU A 69 -6.07 12.44 -9.08
N PHE A 70 -7.10 11.68 -8.69
CA PHE A 70 -7.98 11.99 -7.58
C PHE A 70 -7.41 11.35 -6.32
N VAL A 71 -7.24 12.15 -5.27
CA VAL A 71 -6.88 11.66 -3.95
C VAL A 71 -8.17 11.41 -3.18
N PRO A 72 -8.47 10.18 -2.76
CA PRO A 72 -9.65 9.93 -1.95
C PRO A 72 -9.57 10.68 -0.61
N ASP A 73 -10.69 11.24 -0.13
CA ASP A 73 -10.78 11.91 1.17
C ASP A 73 -10.27 11.02 2.33
N PHE A 74 -10.39 9.70 2.17
CA PHE A 74 -9.80 8.74 3.11
C PHE A 74 -8.27 8.82 3.12
N LEU A 75 -7.63 8.84 1.95
CA LEU A 75 -6.18 8.92 1.82
C LEU A 75 -5.66 10.26 2.33
N GLU A 76 -6.36 11.36 2.02
CA GLU A 76 -6.03 12.69 2.54
C GLU A 76 -6.15 12.75 4.07
N ARG A 77 -7.24 12.24 4.65
CA ARG A 77 -7.40 12.16 6.10
C ARG A 77 -6.32 11.29 6.74
N LEU A 78 -6.02 10.14 6.16
CA LEU A 78 -4.99 9.22 6.65
C LEU A 78 -3.59 9.84 6.63
N ALA A 79 -3.30 10.66 5.62
CA ALA A 79 -2.07 11.42 5.46
C ALA A 79 -1.95 12.59 6.45
N ARG A 80 -3.05 13.31 6.70
CA ARG A 80 -3.07 14.49 7.58
C ARG A 80 -3.28 14.15 9.05
N ALA A 81 -3.84 12.98 9.36
CA ALA A 81 -4.12 12.55 10.72
C ALA A 81 -2.79 12.34 11.48
N GLN A 82 -2.56 13.23 12.43
CA GLN A 82 -1.42 13.19 13.36
C GLN A 82 -1.80 12.48 14.66
N SER A 83 -3.09 12.19 14.86
CA SER A 83 -3.67 11.41 15.97
C SER A 83 -3.37 9.91 15.81
N GLU A 84 -3.78 9.10 16.78
CA GLU A 84 -3.70 7.63 16.70
C GLU A 84 -4.49 7.03 15.52
N GLU A 85 -5.37 7.82 14.91
CA GLU A 85 -6.19 7.48 13.75
C GLU A 85 -5.42 7.58 12.41
N GLY A 86 -4.23 8.19 12.42
CA GLY A 86 -3.36 8.30 11.24
C GLY A 86 -2.29 7.22 11.17
N LEU A 87 -1.71 7.03 9.97
CA LEU A 87 -0.73 5.98 9.72
C LEU A 87 0.54 6.14 10.59
N ARG A 88 0.95 7.38 10.89
CA ARG A 88 2.20 7.73 11.59
C ARG A 88 3.44 6.97 11.09
N LEU A 89 3.45 6.62 9.80
CA LEU A 89 4.56 5.85 9.24
C LEU A 89 5.72 6.77 8.87
N PRO A 90 6.95 6.43 9.28
CA PRO A 90 8.14 7.10 8.79
C PRO A 90 8.23 7.02 7.26
N PRO A 91 8.76 8.03 6.54
CA PRO A 91 8.86 8.01 5.08
C PRO A 91 9.52 6.76 4.48
N ARG A 92 10.47 6.15 5.21
CA ARG A 92 11.12 4.88 4.81
C ARG A 92 10.16 3.68 4.70
N PHE A 93 9.03 3.71 5.41
CA PHE A 93 8.04 2.63 5.36
C PHE A 93 7.30 2.59 4.02
N PHE A 94 7.23 3.68 3.27
CA PHE A 94 6.62 3.65 1.92
C PHE A 94 7.48 2.84 0.93
N ALA A 95 8.80 2.82 1.13
CA ALA A 95 9.67 1.92 0.37
C ALA A 95 9.42 0.45 0.74
N LEU A 96 9.27 0.15 2.03
CA LEU A 96 8.90 -1.20 2.51
C LEU A 96 7.51 -1.60 2.00
N TRP A 97 6.55 -0.68 1.98
CA TRP A 97 5.20 -0.93 1.47
C TRP A 97 5.25 -1.36 0.00
N ARG A 98 6.00 -0.62 -0.83
CA ARG A 98 6.22 -0.97 -2.24
C ARG A 98 6.84 -2.35 -2.37
N GLU A 99 7.87 -2.65 -1.59
CA GLU A 99 8.54 -3.95 -1.64
C GLU A 99 7.62 -5.09 -1.22
N ALA A 100 6.86 -4.93 -0.14
CA ALA A 100 5.88 -5.90 0.31
C ALA A 100 4.82 -6.16 -0.76
N MET A 101 4.35 -5.11 -1.44
CA MET A 101 3.40 -5.24 -2.54
C MET A 101 3.96 -6.11 -3.66
N LEU A 102 5.14 -5.78 -4.16
CA LEU A 102 5.76 -6.50 -5.27
C LEU A 102 6.11 -7.95 -4.89
N LYS A 103 6.53 -8.21 -3.65
CA LYS A 103 6.73 -9.57 -3.13
C LYS A 103 5.42 -10.36 -3.11
N THR A 104 4.34 -9.73 -2.65
CA THR A 104 3.02 -10.37 -2.57
C THR A 104 2.48 -10.69 -3.96
N VAL A 105 2.58 -9.76 -4.92
CA VAL A 105 2.22 -9.99 -6.32
C VAL A 105 3.02 -11.14 -6.91
N ARG A 106 4.34 -11.16 -6.72
CA ARG A 106 5.20 -12.24 -7.23
C ARG A 106 4.83 -13.60 -6.65
N ALA A 107 4.39 -13.66 -5.39
CA ALA A 107 3.96 -14.90 -4.76
C ALA A 107 2.53 -15.33 -5.15
N SER A 108 1.68 -14.38 -5.55
CA SER A 108 0.24 -14.61 -5.75
C SER A 108 -0.16 -14.74 -7.21
N ASP A 109 0.53 -14.05 -8.13
CA ASP A 109 0.23 -14.09 -9.57
C ASP A 109 1.04 -15.22 -10.23
N PRO A 110 0.40 -16.34 -10.65
CA PRO A 110 1.12 -17.45 -11.28
C PRO A 110 1.74 -17.08 -12.63
N LEU A 111 1.31 -15.98 -13.24
CA LEU A 111 1.84 -15.47 -14.50
C LEU A 111 2.80 -14.30 -14.28
N CYS A 112 3.22 -14.03 -13.04
CA CYS A 112 4.06 -12.88 -12.72
C CYS A 112 5.39 -12.94 -13.49
N ASP A 113 5.68 -11.86 -14.19
CA ASP A 113 6.99 -11.56 -14.78
C ASP A 113 7.44 -10.15 -14.38
N GLU A 114 8.62 -9.74 -14.85
CA GLU A 114 9.17 -8.41 -14.55
C GLU A 114 8.35 -7.27 -15.20
N GLU A 115 7.64 -7.52 -16.31
CA GLU A 115 6.75 -6.53 -16.92
C GLU A 115 5.53 -6.26 -16.02
N ILE A 116 4.94 -7.31 -15.45
CA ILE A 116 3.82 -7.22 -14.50
C ILE A 116 4.25 -6.51 -13.22
N LEU A 117 5.41 -6.82 -12.67
CA LEU A 117 5.90 -6.12 -11.47
C LEU A 117 6.18 -4.65 -11.74
N THR A 118 6.71 -4.33 -12.92
CA THR A 118 6.88 -2.95 -13.38
C THR A 118 5.52 -2.25 -13.49
N ALA A 119 4.51 -2.91 -14.07
CA ALA A 119 3.15 -2.40 -14.17
C ALA A 119 2.54 -2.07 -12.80
N TRP A 120 2.69 -2.98 -11.83
CA TRP A 120 2.28 -2.77 -10.45
C TRP A 120 3.01 -1.60 -9.80
N ALA A 121 4.34 -1.53 -9.93
CA ALA A 121 5.13 -0.43 -9.38
C ALA A 121 4.72 0.93 -9.96
N MET A 122 4.42 0.99 -11.25
CA MET A 122 3.94 2.21 -11.92
C MET A 122 2.54 2.60 -11.44
N ALA A 123 1.64 1.63 -11.26
CA ALA A 123 0.27 1.88 -10.82
C ALA A 123 0.19 2.46 -9.39
N ILE A 124 1.02 1.97 -8.47
CA ILE A 124 1.01 2.44 -7.07
C ILE A 124 1.86 3.70 -6.84
N ALA A 125 2.76 4.04 -7.76
CA ALA A 125 3.73 5.13 -7.57
C ALA A 125 3.09 6.48 -7.25
N PRO A 126 2.01 6.95 -7.92
CA PRO A 126 1.39 8.22 -7.60
C PRO A 126 0.82 8.28 -6.18
N GLY A 127 0.16 7.19 -5.73
CA GLY A 127 -0.40 7.09 -4.39
C GLY A 127 0.68 7.05 -3.30
N LEU A 128 1.76 6.30 -3.54
CA LEU A 128 2.91 6.26 -2.63
C LEU A 128 3.61 7.61 -2.52
N GLU A 129 3.80 8.30 -3.64
CA GLU A 129 4.43 9.62 -3.65
C GLU A 129 3.60 10.66 -2.92
N TYR A 130 2.27 10.64 -3.11
CA TYR A 130 1.35 11.49 -2.35
C TYR A 130 1.48 11.24 -0.84
N LEU A 131 1.40 9.98 -0.39
CA LEU A 131 1.51 9.64 1.03
C LEU A 131 2.88 10.02 1.62
N ARG A 132 3.97 9.75 0.89
CA ARG A 132 5.32 10.14 1.30
C ARG A 132 5.40 11.66 1.49
N ARG A 133 4.86 12.43 0.54
CA ARG A 133 4.90 13.89 0.60
C ARG A 133 4.07 14.44 1.76
N GLN A 134 2.89 13.88 2.01
CA GLN A 134 2.07 14.26 3.16
C GLN A 134 2.74 13.89 4.48
N ALA A 135 3.34 12.70 4.56
CA ALA A 135 4.15 12.31 5.71
C ALA A 135 5.32 13.29 5.90
N GLU A 136 6.04 13.72 4.87
CA GLU A 136 7.11 14.71 5.05
C GLU A 136 6.62 16.09 5.52
N LEU A 137 5.46 16.53 5.03
CA LEU A 137 4.89 17.83 5.39
C LEU A 137 4.30 17.84 6.80
N HIS A 138 3.79 16.70 7.25
CA HIS A 138 3.07 16.59 8.51
C HIS A 138 3.83 15.81 9.58
N TYR A 139 4.77 14.93 9.27
CA TYR A 139 5.53 14.16 10.27
C TYR A 139 6.38 15.11 11.12
N GLN A 140 5.81 15.54 12.23
CA GLN A 140 6.54 16.17 13.31
C GLN A 140 7.25 15.04 14.02
N THR A 141 8.56 14.97 13.86
CA THR A 141 9.40 14.20 14.77
C THR A 141 8.99 14.64 16.18
N ALA A 142 8.44 13.74 16.98
CA ALA A 142 8.23 14.02 18.38
C ALA A 142 9.62 14.35 18.98
N GLY A 143 9.87 15.64 19.20
CA GLY A 143 11.09 16.16 19.82
C GLY A 143 12.04 16.88 18.86
N GLN A 144 11.93 18.20 18.81
CA GLN A 144 12.89 19.05 19.53
C GLN A 144 12.12 20.06 20.38
#